data_AF-A0A2S4LCS1-F1
#
_entry.id   AF-A0A2S4LCS1-F1
#
_cell.length_a   1.000
_cell.length_b   1.000
_cell.length_c   1.000
_cell.angle_alpha   90.00
_cell.angle_beta   90.00
_cell.angle_gamma   90.00
#
_symmetry.space_group_name_H-M   'P 1'
#
loop_
_entity.id
_entity.type
_entity.pdbx_description
1 polymer ?
#
loop_
_entity_poly.entity_id
_entity_poly.type
_entity_poly.pdbx_seq_one_letter_code
_entity_poly.pdbx_strand_id
1 'polypeptide(L)'
;MALAALISVAREIGVRVAARAIEFGAPLKVAYALDVAACLEVSDLGEQFLTSIGARLPDSTSLVELADAEIAGIAEPDWPALAIAAGEPLDLNAIEDWFTRLPFPGTPVGANHG
;
A
#
# COMPACT_ATOMS: atom_id res chain seq x y z
N MET A 1 -2.22 12.78 -17.99
CA MET A 1 -2.50 13.75 -16.90
C MET A 1 -3.20 13.05 -15.75
N ALA A 2 -4.42 12.51 -15.91
CA ALA A 2 -5.12 11.79 -14.84
C ALA A 2 -4.45 10.47 -14.41
N LEU A 3 -4.07 9.60 -15.38
CA LEU A 3 -3.42 8.32 -15.07
C LEU A 3 -2.12 8.49 -14.28
N ALA A 4 -1.21 9.34 -14.74
CA ALA A 4 0.06 9.60 -14.04
C ALA A 4 -0.17 10.12 -12.61
N ALA A 5 -1.16 11.01 -12.40
CA ALA A 5 -1.49 11.50 -11.07
C ALA A 5 -2.01 10.38 -10.16
N LEU A 6 -2.89 9.51 -10.68
CA LEU A 6 -3.41 8.35 -9.95
C LEU A 6 -2.30 7.36 -9.58
N ILE A 7 -1.40 7.08 -10.52
CA ILE A 7 -0.22 6.24 -10.27
C ILE A 7 0.63 6.82 -9.14
N SER A 8 0.93 8.12 -9.16
CA SER A 8 1.69 8.78 -8.09
C SER A 8 0.99 8.71 -6.74
N VAL A 9 -0.34 8.86 -6.70
CA VAL A 9 -1.11 8.77 -5.45
C VAL A 9 -1.12 7.33 -4.92
N ALA A 10 -1.42 6.34 -5.76
CA ALA A 10 -1.40 4.93 -5.38
C ALA A 10 -0.03 4.49 -4.84
N ARG A 11 1.05 5.01 -5.42
CA ARG A 11 2.42 4.74 -4.99
C ARG A 11 2.75 5.27 -3.59
N GLU A 12 2.23 6.43 -3.20
CA GLU A 12 2.68 7.15 -1.99
C GLU A 12 1.70 7.12 -0.82
N ILE A 13 0.43 6.79 -1.06
CA ILE A 13 -0.62 6.94 -0.05
C ILE A 13 -0.36 6.07 1.17
N GLY A 14 0.08 4.82 0.96
CA GLY A 14 0.38 3.87 2.03
C GLY A 14 1.40 4.42 3.04
N VAL A 15 2.53 4.97 2.55
CA VAL A 15 3.55 5.65 3.36
C VAL A 15 2.97 6.72 4.27
N ARG A 16 2.08 7.56 3.73
CA ARG A 16 1.45 8.65 4.49
C ARG A 16 0.50 8.10 5.55
N VAL A 17 -0.25 7.04 5.21
CA VAL A 17 -1.21 6.40 6.10
C VAL A 17 -0.48 5.68 7.25
N ALA A 18 0.58 4.93 6.96
CA ALA A 18 1.40 4.25 7.97
C ALA A 18 1.99 5.24 8.98
N ALA A 19 2.62 6.31 8.48
CA ALA A 19 3.20 7.35 9.33
C ALA A 19 2.14 8.03 10.23
N ARG A 20 0.96 8.31 9.69
CA ARG A 20 -0.15 8.90 10.47
C ARG A 20 -0.69 7.92 11.51
N ALA A 21 -0.78 6.63 11.20
CA ALA A 21 -1.21 5.62 12.15
C ALA A 21 -0.28 5.60 13.38
N ILE A 22 1.04 5.61 13.17
CA ILE A 22 2.02 5.67 14.26
C ILE A 22 1.93 6.99 15.04
N GLU A 23 1.77 8.13 14.36
CA GLU A 23 1.57 9.43 15.02
C GLU A 23 0.36 9.45 15.96
N PHE A 24 -0.69 8.68 15.64
CA PHE A 24 -1.87 8.50 16.48
C PHE A 24 -1.77 7.34 17.48
N GLY A 25 -0.58 6.75 17.65
CA GLY A 25 -0.30 5.71 18.63
C GLY A 25 -0.76 4.31 18.23
N ALA A 26 -0.99 4.05 16.94
CA ALA A 26 -1.22 2.69 16.47
C ALA A 26 0.07 1.85 16.58
N PRO A 27 -0.04 0.54 16.85
CA PRO A 27 1.11 -0.34 16.85
C PRO A 27 1.64 -0.59 15.43
N LEU A 28 2.90 -1.02 15.30
CA LEU A 28 3.60 -1.12 14.01
C LEU A 28 2.88 -2.04 13.02
N LYS A 29 2.36 -3.17 13.51
CA LYS A 29 1.56 -4.11 12.70
C LYS A 29 0.27 -3.49 12.13
N VAL A 30 -0.37 -2.58 12.86
CA VAL A 30 -1.58 -1.90 12.37
C VAL A 30 -1.20 -0.86 11.32
N ALA A 31 -0.09 -0.14 11.50
CA ALA A 31 0.42 0.77 10.48
C ALA A 31 0.75 0.02 9.18
N TYR A 32 1.34 -1.17 9.26
CA TYR A 32 1.56 -2.05 8.12
C TYR A 32 0.26 -2.47 7.42
N ALA A 33 -0.73 -2.94 8.18
CA ALA A 33 -2.02 -3.31 7.57
C ALA A 33 -2.70 -2.12 6.86
N LEU A 34 -2.58 -0.91 7.43
CA LEU A 34 -3.16 0.30 6.85
C LEU A 34 -2.41 0.81 5.62
N ASP A 35 -1.08 0.62 5.56
CA ASP A 35 -0.25 0.87 4.39
C ASP A 35 -0.77 0.08 3.17
N VAL A 36 -0.83 -1.24 3.33
CA VAL A 36 -1.31 -2.16 2.29
C VAL A 36 -2.77 -1.87 1.91
N ALA A 37 -3.64 -1.70 2.92
CA ALA A 37 -5.06 -1.40 2.71
C ALA A 37 -5.28 -0.12 1.89
N ALA A 38 -4.54 0.94 2.21
CA ALA A 38 -4.68 2.23 1.54
C ALA A 38 -4.22 2.17 0.09
N CYS A 39 -3.12 1.47 -0.19
CA CYS A 39 -2.63 1.27 -1.55
C CYS A 39 -3.65 0.52 -2.42
N LEU A 40 -4.25 -0.56 -1.90
CA LEU A 40 -5.26 -1.34 -2.62
C LEU A 40 -6.57 -0.55 -2.83
N GLU A 41 -7.10 0.10 -1.79
CA GLU A 41 -8.34 0.88 -1.90
C GLU A 41 -8.19 2.05 -2.88
N VAL A 42 -7.04 2.73 -2.88
CA VAL A 42 -6.76 3.80 -3.84
C VAL A 42 -6.62 3.24 -5.26
N SER A 43 -6.07 2.03 -5.42
CA SER A 43 -6.04 1.35 -6.72
C SER A 43 -7.45 1.18 -7.27
N ASP A 44 -8.35 0.58 -6.48
CA ASP A 44 -9.74 0.32 -6.86
C ASP A 44 -10.50 1.61 -7.18
N LEU A 45 -10.37 2.64 -6.34
CA LEU A 45 -10.99 3.95 -6.56
C LEU A 45 -10.45 4.63 -7.82
N GLY A 46 -9.15 4.53 -8.07
CA GLY A 46 -8.52 5.08 -9.28
C GLY A 46 -9.03 4.40 -10.55
N GLU A 47 -9.19 3.08 -10.52
CA GLU A 47 -9.73 2.28 -11.62
C GLU A 47 -11.19 2.61 -11.92
N GLN A 48 -12.01 2.75 -10.88
CA GLN A 48 -13.39 3.21 -11.00
C GLN A 48 -13.47 4.61 -11.59
N PHE A 49 -12.61 5.53 -11.14
CA PHE A 49 -12.54 6.88 -11.69
C PHE A 49 -12.14 6.88 -13.17
N LEU A 50 -11.09 6.14 -13.55
CA LEU A 50 -10.67 6.02 -14.95
C LEU A 50 -11.83 5.52 -15.82
N THR A 51 -12.53 4.47 -15.36
CA THR A 51 -13.71 3.93 -16.04
C THR A 51 -14.81 4.98 -16.21
N SER A 52 -15.07 5.79 -15.18
CA SER A 52 -16.12 6.82 -15.19
C SER A 52 -15.88 7.93 -16.22
N ILE A 53 -14.63 8.18 -16.61
CA ILE A 53 -14.25 9.18 -17.61
C ILE A 53 -13.96 8.58 -18.99
N GLY A 54 -14.24 7.28 -19.20
CA GLY A 54 -13.99 6.58 -20.46
C GLY A 54 -12.52 6.20 -20.69
N ALA A 55 -11.67 6.29 -19.67
CA ALA A 55 -10.31 5.77 -19.70
C ALA A 55 -10.26 4.36 -19.12
N ARG A 56 -9.25 3.56 -19.48
CA ARG A 56 -9.03 2.22 -18.92
C ARG A 56 -7.54 1.96 -18.76
N LEU A 57 -7.20 1.13 -17.78
CA LEU A 57 -5.87 0.53 -17.68
C LEU A 57 -5.72 -0.54 -18.76
N PRO A 58 -4.46 -0.93 -19.09
CA PRO A 58 -4.20 -2.15 -19.86
C PRO A 58 -4.89 -3.37 -19.22
N ASP A 59 -5.33 -4.32 -20.05
CA ASP A 59 -6.06 -5.48 -19.58
C ASP A 59 -5.23 -6.28 -18.56
N SER A 60 -5.86 -6.62 -17.42
CA SER A 60 -5.27 -7.40 -16.31
C SER A 60 -4.16 -6.69 -15.53
N THR A 61 -4.13 -5.36 -15.49
CA THR A 61 -3.21 -4.58 -14.63
C THR A 61 -4.01 -3.63 -13.74
N SER A 62 -3.85 -3.77 -12.43
CA SER A 62 -4.35 -2.83 -11.44
C SER A 62 -3.49 -1.56 -11.40
N LEU A 63 -4.04 -0.47 -10.86
CA LEU A 63 -3.29 0.78 -10.76
C LEU A 63 -2.03 0.64 -9.89
N VAL A 64 -2.09 -0.18 -8.84
CA VAL A 64 -0.94 -0.48 -7.97
C VAL A 64 0.13 -1.30 -8.71
N GLU A 65 -0.26 -2.32 -9.50
CA GLU A 65 0.69 -3.08 -10.34
C GLU A 65 1.33 -2.19 -11.42
N LEU A 66 0.57 -1.25 -11.97
CA LEU A 66 1.11 -0.29 -12.93
C LEU A 66 2.09 0.69 -12.25
N ALA A 67 1.80 1.11 -11.02
CA ALA A 67 2.70 1.95 -10.24
C ALA A 67 4.02 1.25 -9.92
N ASP A 68 3.95 -0.04 -9.59
CA ASP A 68 5.12 -0.88 -9.34
C ASP A 68 6.01 -1.00 -10.59
N ALA A 69 5.38 -1.24 -11.76
CA ALA A 69 6.09 -1.43 -13.03
C ALA A 69 6.68 -0.14 -13.65
N GLU A 70 5.98 1.00 -13.57
CA GLU A 70 6.33 2.21 -14.33
C GLU A 70 7.23 3.19 -13.56
N ILE A 71 7.22 3.18 -12.23
CA ILE A 71 7.90 4.21 -11.39
C ILE A 71 8.85 3.58 -10.35
N ALA A 72 9.52 2.49 -10.73
CA ALA A 72 10.52 1.81 -9.89
C ALA A 72 9.99 1.34 -8.53
N GLY A 73 8.75 0.87 -8.48
CA GLY A 73 8.14 0.27 -7.30
C GLY A 73 7.16 1.17 -6.53
N ILE A 74 6.37 0.51 -5.67
CA ILE A 74 5.58 1.17 -4.61
C ILE A 74 6.53 1.84 -3.61
N ALA A 75 6.16 3.03 -3.12
CA ALA A 75 6.97 3.68 -2.11
C ALA A 75 6.81 2.93 -0.78
N GLU A 76 7.92 2.44 -0.25
CA GLU A 76 7.94 1.76 1.04
C GLU A 76 8.04 2.77 2.19
N PRO A 77 7.29 2.59 3.28
CA PRO A 77 7.49 3.36 4.50
C PRO A 77 8.89 3.13 5.08
N ASP A 78 9.44 4.14 5.77
CA ASP A 78 10.66 3.97 6.56
C ASP A 78 10.34 3.18 7.84
N TRP A 79 10.20 1.86 7.69
CA TRP A 79 9.83 0.95 8.77
C TRP A 79 10.77 1.05 9.98
N PRO A 80 12.10 1.18 9.84
CA PRO A 80 12.99 1.44 10.97
C PRO A 80 12.64 2.72 11.74
N ALA A 81 12.40 3.84 11.06
CA ALA A 81 12.02 5.08 11.73
C ALA A 81 10.64 4.97 12.41
N LEU A 82 9.69 4.30 11.77
CA LEU A 82 8.35 4.07 12.33
C LEU A 82 8.38 3.16 13.56
N ALA A 83 9.22 2.12 13.56
CA ALA A 83 9.40 1.24 14.72
C ALA A 83 9.96 2.02 15.93
N ILE A 84 10.96 2.88 15.69
CA ILE A 84 11.52 3.78 16.72
C ILE A 84 10.43 4.72 17.27
N ALA A 85 9.63 5.33 16.38
CA ALA A 85 8.56 6.23 16.78
C ALA A 85 7.44 5.52 17.57
N ALA A 86 7.14 4.27 17.23
CA ALA A 86 6.17 3.44 17.93
C ALA A 86 6.70 2.90 19.28
N GLY A 87 8.02 2.94 19.51
CA GLY A 87 8.66 2.30 20.66
C GLY A 87 8.60 0.76 20.59
N GLU A 88 8.53 0.20 19.39
CA GLU A 88 8.42 -1.24 19.13
C GLU A 88 9.68 -1.77 18.42
N PRO A 89 10.09 -3.03 18.66
CA PRO A 89 11.12 -3.66 17.84
C PRO A 89 10.61 -3.89 16.41
N LEU A 90 11.49 -3.69 15.42
CA LEU A 90 11.17 -4.00 14.04
C LEU A 90 11.38 -5.49 13.75
N ASP A 91 10.29 -6.20 13.45
CA ASP A 91 10.28 -7.56 12.91
C ASP A 91 9.26 -7.65 11.77
N LEU A 92 9.72 -7.38 10.55
CA LEU A 92 8.86 -7.35 9.36
C LEU A 92 8.26 -8.72 9.06
N ASN A 93 9.03 -9.80 9.21
CA ASN A 93 8.54 -11.16 8.97
C ASN A 93 7.38 -11.49 9.91
N ALA A 94 7.49 -11.16 11.21
CA ALA A 94 6.41 -11.41 12.16
C ALA A 94 5.16 -10.57 11.87
N ILE A 95 5.35 -9.34 11.37
CA ILE A 95 4.26 -8.44 10.97
C ILE A 95 3.55 -8.98 9.72
N GLU A 96 4.30 -9.41 8.71
CA GLU A 96 3.79 -10.03 7.48
C GLU A 96 3.05 -11.34 7.77
N ASP A 97 3.61 -12.20 8.61
CA ASP A 97 2.97 -13.43 9.09
C ASP A 97 1.66 -13.13 9.84
N TRP A 98 1.63 -12.05 10.63
CA TRP A 98 0.40 -11.62 11.28
C TRP A 98 -0.62 -11.10 10.26
N PHE A 99 -0.19 -10.27 9.31
CA PHE A 99 -1.05 -9.66 8.29
C PHE A 99 -1.68 -10.71 7.37
N THR A 100 -0.91 -11.67 6.88
CA THR A 100 -1.36 -12.74 5.98
C THR A 100 -2.39 -13.68 6.62
N ARG A 101 -2.45 -13.75 7.95
CA ARG A 101 -3.46 -14.51 8.70
C ARG A 101 -4.75 -13.72 8.94
N LEU A 102 -4.79 -12.43 8.65
CA LEU A 102 -6.01 -11.64 8.79
C LEU A 102 -7.01 -12.06 7.71
N PRO A 103 -8.32 -12.01 8.00
CA PRO A 103 -9.37 -12.13 6.98
C PRO A 103 -9.46 -10.83 6.17
N PHE A 104 -8.32 -10.33 5.68
CA PHE A 104 -8.24 -9.10 4.92
C PHE A 104 -8.70 -9.38 3.48
N PRO A 105 -9.75 -8.71 2.98
CA PRO A 105 -10.15 -8.87 1.59
C PRO A 105 -9.05 -8.29 0.69
N GLY A 106 -8.47 -9.11 -0.17
CA GLY A 106 -7.47 -8.66 -1.14
C GLY A 106 -6.01 -8.93 -0.79
N THR A 107 -5.67 -9.78 0.18
CA THR A 107 -4.31 -10.32 0.29
C THR A 107 -3.93 -10.97 -1.05
N PRO A 108 -2.93 -10.47 -1.79
CA PRO A 108 -2.42 -11.17 -2.95
C PRO A 108 -1.82 -12.47 -2.43
N VAL A 109 -2.41 -13.61 -2.81
CA VAL A 109 -1.79 -14.90 -2.58
C VAL A 109 -0.53 -14.93 -3.46
N GLY A 110 0.61 -14.50 -2.92
CA GLY A 110 1.92 -14.68 -3.57
C GLY A 110 2.80 -13.45 -3.84
N ALA A 111 2.67 -12.33 -3.11
CA ALA A 111 3.72 -11.30 -3.13
C ALA A 111 4.94 -11.77 -2.32
N ASN A 112 5.70 -12.71 -2.90
CA ASN A 112 7.02 -13.10 -2.42
C ASN A 112 7.98 -11.93 -2.70
N HIS A 113 8.25 -11.10 -1.71
CA HIS A 113 9.38 -10.18 -1.73
C HIS A 113 10.64 -10.96 -1.36
N GLY A 114 11.17 -11.69 -2.33
CA GLY A 114 12.49 -12.31 -2.27
C GLY A 114 13.61 -11.34 -2.59
#